data_AF-A0A7J4WYI1-F1
#
_entry.id   AF-A0A7J4WYI1-F1
#
_cell.length_a   1.000
_cell.length_b   1.000
_cell.length_c   1.000
_cell.angle_alpha   90.00
_cell.angle_beta   90.00
_cell.angle_gamma   90.00
#
_symmetry.space_group_name_H-M   'P 1'
#
loop_
_entity.id
_entity.type
_entity.pdbx_description
1 polymer ?
#
loop_
_entity_poly.entity_id
_entity_poly.type
_entity_poly.pdbx_seq_one_letter_code
_entity_poly.pdbx_strand_id
1 'polypeptide(L)'
;TGTTQEMVGSFVRGSDGNVSIKTISFDTTNSILINDEAAAGGLLTKDTVATYAYGTTTTTASYYLISSVAGDATSNEVTLTSSTTDDEIDGMVATVDKMLSNMTDAAATIGATTSRLKLQDSFIKDLSDTIDTGVGRLVDADMNEESTKLKALQTQQQLGIQSLSIANSNSENVLSLFK
;
A
#
# COMPACT_ATOMS: atom_id res chain seq x y z
N THR A 1 12.19 -13.50 -14.72
CA THR A 1 13.25 -12.98 -13.83
C THR A 1 12.62 -12.20 -12.69
N GLY A 2 13.14 -12.30 -11.46
CA GLY A 2 12.60 -11.54 -10.34
C GLY A 2 12.68 -10.04 -10.62
N THR A 3 11.57 -9.34 -10.41
CA THR A 3 11.48 -7.88 -10.55
C THR A 3 11.00 -7.28 -9.23
N THR A 4 11.43 -6.05 -8.96
CA THR A 4 10.81 -5.26 -7.90
C THR A 4 9.39 -4.93 -8.33
N GLN A 5 8.42 -5.45 -7.59
CA GLN A 5 7.02 -5.13 -7.77
C GLN A 5 6.68 -3.93 -6.90
N GLU A 6 6.02 -2.94 -7.46
CA GLU A 6 5.61 -1.74 -6.75
C GLU A 6 4.11 -1.80 -6.45
N MET A 7 3.74 -1.64 -5.18
CA MET A 7 2.35 -1.51 -4.74
C MET A 7 2.11 -0.08 -4.26
N VAL A 8 0.91 0.45 -4.48
CA VAL A 8 0.55 1.78 -3.98
C VAL A 8 0.56 1.78 -2.45
N GLY A 9 1.38 2.66 -1.88
CA GLY A 9 1.82 2.60 -0.50
C GLY A 9 1.57 3.84 0.32
N SER A 10 1.21 5.00 -0.23
CA SER A 10 0.50 6.09 0.45
C SER A 10 0.24 7.24 -0.50
N PHE A 11 -0.77 8.05 -0.19
CA PHE A 11 -1.03 9.33 -0.84
C PHE A 11 -0.50 10.45 0.06
N VAL A 12 0.38 11.31 -0.48
CA VAL A 12 0.92 12.46 0.25
C VAL A 12 0.62 13.73 -0.52
N ARG A 13 -0.10 14.66 0.10
CA ARG A 13 -0.25 16.03 -0.38
C ARG A 13 0.78 16.92 0.33
N GLY A 14 1.69 17.50 -0.43
CA GLY A 14 2.67 18.45 0.08
C GLY A 14 2.04 19.81 0.40
N SER A 15 2.75 20.62 1.20
CA SER A 15 2.38 22.01 1.54
C SER A 15 2.15 22.88 0.30
N ASP A 16 2.74 22.49 -0.83
CA ASP A 16 2.73 23.24 -2.08
C ASP A 16 1.53 22.86 -2.96
N GLY A 17 0.58 22.08 -2.42
CA GLY A 17 -0.62 21.60 -3.13
C GLY A 17 -0.38 20.38 -4.04
N ASN A 18 0.89 20.05 -4.31
CA ASN A 18 1.29 18.89 -5.09
C ASN A 18 0.93 17.58 -4.40
N VAL A 19 0.50 16.60 -5.19
CA VAL A 19 0.11 15.27 -4.74
C VAL A 19 1.12 14.25 -5.26
N SER A 20 1.55 13.34 -4.39
CA SER A 20 2.45 12.24 -4.76
C SER A 20 1.96 10.92 -4.20
N ILE A 21 2.22 9.84 -4.94
CA ILE A 21 1.99 8.47 -4.50
C ILE A 21 3.34 7.89 -4.10
N LYS A 22 3.44 7.40 -2.86
CA LYS A 22 4.57 6.57 -2.44
C LYS A 22 4.23 5.11 -2.71
N THR A 23 5.20 4.34 -3.16
CA THR A 23 5.05 2.91 -3.41
C THR A 23 5.75 2.08 -2.33
N ILE A 24 5.21 0.89 -2.08
CA ILE A 24 5.86 -0.19 -1.35
C ILE A 24 6.51 -1.08 -2.40
N SER A 25 7.83 -1.11 -2.41
CA SER A 25 8.63 -1.98 -3.27
C SER A 25 8.77 -3.37 -2.62
N PHE A 26 8.49 -4.42 -3.39
CA PHE A 26 8.68 -5.81 -2.99
C PHE A 26 9.61 -6.50 -3.99
N ASP A 27 10.75 -6.98 -3.53
CA ASP A 27 11.70 -7.71 -4.38
C ASP A 27 11.28 -9.19 -4.49
N THR A 28 10.80 -9.57 -5.68
CA THR A 28 10.38 -10.95 -5.94
C THR A 28 11.54 -11.91 -6.19
N THR A 29 12.76 -11.41 -6.38
CA THR A 29 13.95 -12.22 -6.72
C THR A 29 14.27 -13.27 -5.66
N ASN A 30 14.05 -12.94 -4.39
CA ASN A 30 14.30 -13.85 -3.26
C ASN A 30 13.03 -14.42 -2.64
N SER A 31 11.86 -14.15 -3.23
CA SER A 31 10.56 -14.58 -2.67
C SER A 31 9.77 -15.52 -3.57
N ILE A 32 10.19 -15.70 -4.82
CA ILE A 32 9.63 -16.71 -5.71
C ILE A 32 10.30 -18.06 -5.41
N LEU A 33 9.49 -19.11 -5.20
CA LEU A 33 9.99 -20.46 -4.93
C LEU A 33 10.41 -21.17 -6.22
N ILE A 34 9.56 -21.12 -7.24
CA ILE A 34 9.78 -21.80 -8.53
C ILE A 34 9.63 -20.76 -9.64
N ASN A 35 10.55 -20.77 -10.61
CA ASN A 35 10.50 -19.88 -11.75
C ASN A 35 10.70 -20.66 -13.04
N ASP A 36 9.60 -20.83 -13.79
CA ASP A 36 9.61 -21.53 -15.08
C ASP A 36 9.96 -20.62 -16.26
N GLU A 37 10.08 -19.31 -16.02
CA GLU A 37 10.47 -18.33 -17.04
C GLU A 37 11.99 -18.09 -17.06
N ALA A 38 12.71 -18.59 -16.05
CA ALA A 38 14.16 -18.48 -15.95
C ALA A 38 14.74 -19.63 -15.14
N ALA A 39 15.69 -20.36 -15.72
CA ALA A 39 16.30 -21.57 -15.15
C ALA A 39 16.65 -21.45 -13.65
N ALA A 40 17.44 -20.43 -13.28
CA ALA A 40 17.83 -20.16 -11.89
C ALA A 40 17.04 -19.00 -11.23
N GLY A 41 15.77 -18.83 -11.60
CA GLY A 41 14.97 -17.68 -11.21
C GLY A 41 14.16 -17.82 -9.91
N GLY A 42 14.05 -19.03 -9.36
CA GLY A 42 13.30 -19.34 -8.14
C GLY A 42 14.22 -19.85 -7.05
N LEU A 43 13.79 -19.77 -5.80
CA LEU A 43 14.58 -20.21 -4.66
C LEU A 43 14.92 -21.71 -4.68
N LEU A 44 14.02 -22.54 -5.23
CA LEU A 44 14.19 -23.98 -5.37
C LEU A 44 14.77 -24.39 -6.72
N THR A 45 14.69 -23.51 -7.72
CA THR A 45 15.22 -23.77 -9.06
C THR A 45 16.62 -23.20 -9.29
N LYS A 46 17.09 -22.28 -8.43
CA LYS A 46 18.45 -21.73 -8.48
C LYS A 46 19.46 -22.57 -7.72
N ASP A 47 20.71 -22.43 -8.14
CA ASP A 47 21.86 -22.99 -7.43
C ASP A 47 21.94 -22.43 -6.01
N THR A 48 21.92 -23.31 -5.02
CA THR A 48 22.14 -22.96 -3.62
C THR A 48 23.43 -23.57 -3.13
N VAL A 49 24.35 -22.68 -2.74
CA VAL A 49 25.65 -23.05 -2.20
C VAL A 49 25.54 -23.23 -0.70
N ALA A 50 25.98 -24.38 -0.20
CA ALA A 50 26.09 -24.66 1.22
C ALA A 50 27.47 -25.20 1.58
N THR A 51 27.95 -24.79 2.74
CA THR A 51 29.21 -25.24 3.32
C THR A 51 28.89 -26.21 4.45
N TYR A 52 29.52 -27.38 4.43
CA TYR A 52 29.29 -28.46 5.40
C TYR A 52 30.59 -29.15 5.78
N ALA A 53 30.56 -29.87 6.89
CA ALA A 53 31.68 -30.64 7.37
C ALA A 53 31.51 -32.11 6.96
N TYR A 54 32.56 -32.69 6.40
CA TYR A 54 32.67 -34.12 6.15
C TYR A 54 33.95 -34.61 6.83
N GLY A 55 33.80 -35.45 7.87
CA GLY A 55 34.91 -35.87 8.71
C GLY A 55 35.59 -34.69 9.42
N THR A 56 36.86 -34.42 9.11
CA THR A 56 37.64 -33.30 9.66
C THR A 56 37.80 -32.13 8.69
N THR A 57 37.22 -32.25 7.50
CA THR A 57 37.32 -31.25 6.42
C THR A 57 36.02 -30.49 6.27
N THR A 58 36.12 -29.20 5.96
CA THR A 58 34.99 -28.39 5.52
C THR A 58 35.01 -28.32 4.01
N THR A 59 33.88 -28.61 3.38
CA THR A 59 33.72 -28.55 1.93
C THR A 59 32.50 -27.70 1.57
N THR A 60 32.32 -27.42 0.29
CA THR A 60 31.20 -26.64 -0.23
C THR A 60 30.61 -27.37 -1.40
N ALA A 61 29.28 -27.49 -1.42
CA ALA A 61 28.55 -28.01 -2.55
C ALA A 61 27.48 -27.02 -3.00
N SER A 62 27.06 -27.19 -4.24
CA SER A 62 26.03 -26.38 -4.88
C SER A 62 25.06 -27.32 -5.55
N TYR A 63 23.77 -27.18 -5.23
CA TYR A 63 22.69 -27.97 -5.83
C TYR A 63 21.44 -27.10 -6.04
N TYR A 64 20.56 -27.54 -6.93
CA TYR A 64 19.19 -27.03 -7.04
C TYR A 64 18.18 -28.16 -6.69
N LEU A 65 16.95 -27.80 -6.30
CA LEU A 65 15.96 -28.76 -5.80
C LEU A 65 14.91 -29.17 -6.85
N ILE A 66 14.57 -28.24 -7.74
CA ILE A 66 13.51 -28.42 -8.74
C ILE A 66 14.03 -27.95 -10.09
N SER A 67 13.93 -28.80 -11.11
CA SER A 67 14.13 -28.41 -12.51
C SER A 67 13.08 -27.39 -12.96
N SER A 68 13.51 -26.35 -13.67
CA SER A 68 12.64 -25.34 -14.25
C SER A 68 12.30 -25.68 -15.70
N VAL A 69 11.09 -25.32 -16.17
CA VAL A 69 10.70 -25.50 -17.57
C VAL A 69 11.60 -24.69 -18.53
N ALA A 70 12.17 -23.58 -18.08
CA ALA A 70 13.13 -22.77 -18.84
C ALA A 70 14.55 -23.37 -18.89
N GLY A 71 14.75 -24.55 -18.30
CA GLY A 71 16.04 -25.25 -18.19
C GLY A 71 16.56 -25.29 -16.77
N ASP A 72 17.59 -26.09 -16.55
CA ASP A 72 18.18 -26.30 -15.23
C ASP A 72 19.19 -25.21 -14.86
N ALA A 73 19.42 -25.05 -13.55
CA ALA A 73 20.54 -24.27 -13.06
C ALA A 73 21.88 -24.95 -13.37
N THR A 74 23.00 -24.30 -13.02
CA THR A 74 24.32 -24.76 -13.49
C THR A 74 24.88 -25.92 -12.68
N SER A 75 24.44 -26.07 -11.43
CA SER A 75 24.86 -27.17 -10.55
C SER A 75 23.99 -28.41 -10.77
N ASN A 76 24.17 -29.44 -9.95
CA ASN A 76 23.39 -30.67 -10.07
C ASN A 76 22.04 -30.56 -9.33
N GLU A 77 21.03 -31.29 -9.78
CA GLU A 77 19.80 -31.51 -9.03
C GLU A 77 20.09 -32.35 -7.78
N VAL A 78 19.38 -32.09 -6.69
CA VAL A 78 19.35 -32.98 -5.53
C VAL A 78 18.62 -34.27 -5.92
N THR A 79 19.39 -35.29 -6.28
CA THR A 79 18.89 -36.62 -6.65
C THR A 79 19.78 -37.73 -6.09
N LEU A 80 19.17 -38.86 -5.76
CA LEU A 80 19.87 -40.02 -5.20
C LEU A 80 19.97 -41.13 -6.24
N THR A 81 21.19 -41.63 -6.43
CA THR A 81 21.51 -42.75 -7.31
C THR A 81 22.33 -43.79 -6.56
N SER A 82 22.51 -44.97 -7.14
CA SER A 82 23.37 -46.01 -6.54
C SER A 82 24.85 -45.63 -6.45
N SER A 83 25.28 -44.57 -7.15
CA SER A 83 26.65 -44.05 -7.10
C SER A 83 26.80 -42.83 -6.19
N THR A 84 25.72 -42.34 -5.59
CA THR A 84 25.78 -41.18 -4.69
C THR A 84 26.56 -41.56 -3.43
N THR A 85 27.56 -40.75 -3.11
CA THR A 85 28.45 -40.93 -1.96
C THR A 85 27.91 -40.27 -0.69
N ASP A 86 28.39 -40.70 0.49
CA ASP A 86 27.98 -40.09 1.77
C ASP A 86 28.32 -38.60 1.84
N ASP A 87 29.46 -38.18 1.25
CA ASP A 87 29.85 -36.76 1.18
C ASP A 87 28.87 -35.94 0.32
N GLU A 88 28.42 -36.48 -0.81
CA GLU A 88 27.39 -35.82 -1.63
C GLU A 88 26.05 -35.75 -0.91
N ILE A 89 25.68 -36.76 -0.13
CA ILE A 89 24.45 -36.74 0.68
C ILE A 89 24.52 -35.63 1.73
N ASP A 90 25.63 -35.50 2.46
CA ASP A 90 25.83 -34.43 3.44
C ASP A 90 25.75 -33.05 2.77
N GLY A 91 26.30 -32.91 1.56
CA GLY A 91 26.20 -31.71 0.76
C GLY A 91 24.77 -31.39 0.32
N MET A 92 24.02 -32.38 -0.16
CA MET A 92 22.61 -32.23 -0.52
C MET A 92 21.78 -31.80 0.69
N VAL A 93 21.99 -32.42 1.85
CA VAL A 93 21.29 -32.08 3.10
C VAL A 93 21.60 -30.64 3.51
N ALA A 94 22.87 -30.24 3.50
CA ALA A 94 23.27 -28.88 3.83
C ALA A 94 22.69 -27.84 2.86
N THR A 95 22.63 -28.15 1.57
CA THR A 95 22.01 -27.29 0.57
C THR A 95 20.50 -27.18 0.78
N VAL A 96 19.80 -28.28 1.08
CA VAL A 96 18.36 -28.27 1.40
C VAL A 96 18.09 -27.43 2.66
N ASP A 97 18.90 -27.57 3.71
CA ASP A 97 18.78 -26.76 4.92
C ASP A 97 19.01 -25.27 4.63
N LYS A 98 19.98 -24.95 3.78
CA LYS A 98 20.19 -23.57 3.32
C LYS A 98 19.01 -23.03 2.53
N MET A 99 18.40 -23.83 1.66
CA MET A 99 17.17 -23.45 0.96
C MET A 99 16.01 -23.22 1.92
N LEU A 100 15.85 -24.04 2.96
CA LEU A 100 14.85 -23.85 4.00
C LEU A 100 15.05 -22.53 4.78
N SER A 101 16.30 -22.20 5.12
CA SER A 101 16.65 -20.90 5.72
C SER A 101 16.23 -19.77 4.80
N ASN A 102 16.59 -19.84 3.51
CA ASN A 102 16.22 -18.81 2.55
C ASN A 102 14.69 -18.70 2.37
N MET A 103 13.94 -19.81 2.46
CA MET A 103 12.47 -19.81 2.39
C MET A 103 11.87 -19.13 3.62
N THR A 104 12.49 -19.32 4.79
CA THR A 104 12.10 -18.64 6.03
C THR A 104 12.33 -17.14 5.92
N ASP A 105 13.47 -16.71 5.36
CA ASP A 105 13.76 -15.29 5.11
C ASP A 105 12.79 -14.66 4.10
N ALA A 106 12.44 -15.41 3.04
CA ALA A 106 11.42 -15.01 2.07
C ALA A 106 10.05 -14.83 2.74
N ALA A 107 9.62 -15.80 3.55
CA ALA A 107 8.37 -15.74 4.30
C ALA A 107 8.35 -14.57 5.29
N ALA A 108 9.46 -14.30 5.99
CA ALA A 108 9.60 -13.16 6.88
C ALA A 108 9.46 -11.83 6.11
N THR A 109 10.08 -11.73 4.94
CA THR A 109 9.99 -10.53 4.06
C THR A 109 8.55 -10.31 3.56
N ILE A 110 7.87 -11.37 3.13
CA ILE A 110 6.45 -11.31 2.75
C ILE A 110 5.58 -10.90 3.94
N GLY A 111 5.83 -11.46 5.13
CA GLY A 111 5.11 -11.14 6.36
C GLY A 111 5.28 -9.67 6.78
N ALA A 112 6.51 -9.14 6.71
CA ALA A 112 6.80 -7.74 6.98
C ALA A 112 6.12 -6.81 5.97
N THR A 113 6.18 -7.15 4.68
CA THR A 113 5.52 -6.39 3.60
C THR A 113 4.00 -6.39 3.78
N THR A 114 3.41 -7.54 4.09
CA THR A 114 1.98 -7.68 4.38
C THR A 114 1.56 -6.84 5.59
N SER A 115 2.37 -6.82 6.64
CA SER A 115 2.10 -5.99 7.82
C SER A 115 2.14 -4.50 7.49
N ARG A 116 3.12 -4.08 6.68
CA ARG A 116 3.21 -2.70 6.18
C ARG A 116 2.00 -2.31 5.32
N LEU A 117 1.55 -3.20 4.44
CA LEU A 117 0.34 -2.99 3.64
C LEU A 117 -0.90 -2.83 4.51
N LYS A 118 -1.06 -3.66 5.55
CA LYS A 118 -2.18 -3.54 6.51
C LYS A 118 -2.19 -2.20 7.25
N LEU A 119 -1.03 -1.75 7.73
CA LEU A 119 -0.91 -0.44 8.39
C LEU A 119 -1.27 0.70 7.43
N GLN A 120 -0.89 0.56 6.17
CA GLN A 120 -1.21 1.56 5.17
C GLN A 120 -2.69 1.59 4.81
N ASP A 121 -3.32 0.41 4.70
CA ASP A 121 -4.76 0.27 4.45
C ASP A 121 -5.57 0.94 5.58
N SER A 122 -5.21 0.68 6.84
CA SER A 122 -5.86 1.35 7.98
C SER A 122 -5.64 2.86 7.96
N PHE A 123 -4.45 3.34 7.63
CA PHE A 123 -4.18 4.77 7.54
C PHE A 123 -5.02 5.44 6.45
N ILE A 124 -5.15 4.81 5.27
CA ILE A 124 -5.97 5.33 4.17
C ILE A 124 -7.44 5.36 4.57
N LYS A 125 -7.92 4.33 5.27
CA LYS A 125 -9.27 4.28 5.81
C LYS A 125 -9.52 5.44 6.79
N ASP A 126 -8.66 5.61 7.79
CA ASP A 126 -8.81 6.67 8.79
C ASP A 126 -8.72 8.08 8.15
N LEU A 127 -7.84 8.23 7.16
CA LEU A 127 -7.74 9.46 6.38
C LEU A 127 -9.04 9.74 5.60
N SER A 128 -9.62 8.73 4.94
CA SER A 128 -10.90 8.86 4.24
C SER A 128 -12.02 9.27 5.19
N ASP A 129 -12.16 8.57 6.33
CA ASP A 129 -13.19 8.85 7.33
C ASP A 129 -13.04 10.29 7.90
N THR A 130 -11.79 10.76 8.08
CA THR A 130 -11.48 12.13 8.49
C THR A 130 -11.81 13.16 7.42
N ILE A 131 -11.50 12.87 6.16
CA ILE A 131 -11.85 13.74 5.03
C ILE A 131 -13.36 13.85 4.89
N ASP A 132 -14.10 12.75 4.96
CA ASP A 132 -15.56 12.74 4.85
C ASP A 132 -16.20 13.57 5.97
N THR A 133 -15.71 13.41 7.21
CA THR A 133 -16.16 14.22 8.34
C THR A 133 -15.78 15.69 8.16
N GLY A 134 -14.57 15.98 7.69
CA GLY A 134 -14.09 17.34 7.43
C GLY A 134 -14.91 18.06 6.35
N VAL A 135 -15.17 17.38 5.23
CA VAL A 135 -16.02 17.88 4.15
C VAL A 135 -17.45 18.06 4.65
N GLY A 136 -18.01 17.11 5.39
CA GLY A 136 -19.33 17.25 6.01
C GLY A 136 -19.44 18.50 6.89
N ARG A 137 -18.44 18.79 7.73
CA ARG A 137 -18.40 20.01 8.55
C ARG A 137 -18.30 21.29 7.73
N LEU A 138 -17.56 21.27 6.62
CA LEU A 138 -17.48 22.41 5.71
C LEU A 138 -18.81 22.65 5.00
N VAL A 139 -19.49 21.59 4.56
CA VAL A 139 -20.83 21.68 3.95
C VAL A 139 -21.87 22.17 4.98
N ASP A 140 -21.83 21.65 6.21
CA ASP A 140 -22.71 22.10 7.30
C ASP A 140 -22.45 23.57 7.65
N ALA A 141 -21.19 24.01 7.69
CA ALA A 141 -20.84 25.40 7.94
C ALA A 141 -21.36 26.33 6.84
N ASP A 142 -21.18 25.95 5.57
CA ASP A 142 -21.64 26.70 4.40
C ASP A 142 -23.18 26.80 4.39
N MET A 143 -23.89 25.70 4.72
CA MET A 143 -25.35 25.71 4.87
C MET A 143 -25.83 26.64 5.98
N ASN A 144 -25.12 26.70 7.12
CA ASN A 144 -25.46 27.61 8.22
C ASN A 144 -25.24 29.07 7.83
N GLU A 145 -24.17 29.38 7.09
CA GLU A 145 -23.89 30.73 6.59
C GLU A 145 -24.98 31.17 5.61
N GLU A 146 -25.31 30.35 4.61
CA GLU A 146 -26.37 30.65 3.66
C GLU A 146 -27.76 30.71 4.30
N SER A 147 -28.06 29.86 5.30
CA SER A 147 -29.30 29.96 6.09
C SER A 147 -29.39 31.27 6.88
N THR A 148 -28.28 31.72 7.46
CA THR A 148 -28.19 32.99 8.19
C THR A 148 -28.35 34.17 7.24
N LYS A 149 -27.70 34.12 6.08
CA LYS A 149 -27.80 35.12 5.01
C LYS A 149 -29.22 35.22 4.47
N LEU A 150 -29.91 34.08 4.28
CA LEU A 150 -31.31 34.04 3.88
C LEU A 150 -32.22 34.70 4.94
N LYS A 151 -32.03 34.41 6.24
CA LYS A 151 -32.78 35.05 7.33
C LYS A 151 -32.52 36.55 7.42
N ALA A 152 -31.28 36.98 7.22
CA ALA A 152 -30.91 38.38 7.18
C ALA A 152 -31.60 39.09 6.00
N LEU A 153 -31.63 38.46 4.82
CA LEU A 153 -32.31 38.97 3.63
C LEU A 153 -33.84 39.07 3.86
N GLN A 154 -34.45 38.05 4.46
CA GLN A 154 -35.87 38.08 4.84
C GLN A 154 -36.19 39.20 5.84
N THR A 155 -35.31 39.42 6.83
CA THR A 155 -35.46 40.51 7.80
C THR A 155 -35.33 41.88 7.13
N GLN A 156 -34.36 42.06 6.22
CA GLN A 156 -34.25 43.26 5.40
C GLN A 156 -35.50 43.51 4.56
N GLN A 157 -36.08 42.48 3.95
CA GLN A 157 -37.33 42.61 3.19
C GLN A 157 -38.51 43.00 4.08
N GLN A 158 -38.65 42.40 5.27
CA GLN A 158 -39.69 42.76 6.24
C GLN A 158 -39.55 44.21 6.72
N LEU A 159 -38.32 44.65 7.03
CA LEU A 159 -38.03 46.04 7.36
C LEU A 159 -38.28 46.97 6.18
N GLY A 160 -37.99 46.52 4.96
CA GLY A 160 -38.29 47.25 3.72
C GLY A 160 -39.80 47.48 3.54
N ILE A 161 -40.62 46.43 3.70
CA ILE A 161 -42.08 46.53 3.63
C ILE A 161 -42.62 47.42 4.76
N GLN A 162 -42.12 47.27 5.98
CA GLN A 162 -42.52 48.11 7.12
C GLN A 162 -42.13 49.58 6.90
N SER A 163 -40.94 49.84 6.33
CA SER A 163 -40.51 51.19 5.98
C SER A 163 -41.38 51.79 4.88
N LEU A 164 -41.78 50.99 3.90
CA LEU A 164 -42.69 51.40 2.84
C LEU A 164 -44.10 51.71 3.37
N SER A 165 -44.63 50.91 4.31
CA SER A 165 -45.93 51.15 4.94
C SER A 165 -45.92 52.39 5.85
N ILE A 166 -44.81 52.65 6.55
CA ILE A 166 -44.60 53.88 7.32
C ILE A 166 -44.48 55.09 6.38
N ALA A 167 -43.78 54.97 5.25
CA ALA A 167 -43.66 56.05 4.27
C ALA A 167 -45.02 56.40 3.63
N ASN A 168 -45.83 55.39 3.29
CA ASN A 168 -47.19 55.61 2.77
C ASN A 168 -48.12 56.22 3.83
N SER A 169 -48.13 55.69 5.06
CA SER A 169 -48.98 56.25 6.14
C SER A 169 -48.55 57.67 6.56
N ASN A 170 -47.25 58.00 6.55
CA ASN A 170 -46.78 59.37 6.76
C ASN A 170 -47.22 60.31 5.63
N SER A 171 -47.19 59.85 4.38
CA SER A 171 -47.67 60.65 3.24
C SER A 171 -49.19 60.92 3.35
N GLU A 172 -49.97 59.96 3.84
CA GLU A 172 -51.40 60.15 4.12
C GLU A 172 -51.67 61.10 5.30
N ASN A 173 -50.90 61.02 6.39
CA ASN A 173 -50.99 61.96 7.53
C ASN A 173 -50.62 63.40 7.14
N VAL A 174 -49.64 63.59 6.27
CA VAL A 174 -49.31 64.92 5.72
C VAL A 174 -50.47 65.45 4.89
N LEU A 175 -51.12 64.60 4.09
CA LEU A 175 -52.27 65.00 3.27
C LEU A 175 -53.51 65.35 4.11
N SER A 176 -53.68 64.76 5.31
CA SER A 176 -54.76 65.13 6.24
C SER A 176 -54.54 66.47 6.94
N LEU A 177 -53.28 66.94 7.06
CA LEU A 177 -52.94 68.26 7.63
C LEU A 177 -53.17 69.42 6.66
N PHE A 178 -53.37 69.14 5.38
CA PHE A 178 -53.72 70.11 4.34
C PHE A 178 -55.21 70.09 3.96
N LYS A 179 -56.05 69.43 4.77
CA LYS A 179 -57.52 69.51 4.74
C LYS A 179 -58.01 70.30 5.95
#